data_AF-A0A3D4PK06-F1
#
_entry.id   AF-A0A3D4PK06-F1
#
_cell.length_a   1.000
_cell.length_b   1.000
_cell.length_c   1.000
_cell.angle_alpha   90.00
_cell.angle_beta   90.00
_cell.angle_gamma   90.00
#
_symmetry.space_group_name_H-M   'P 1'
#
loop_
_entity.id
_entity.type
_entity.pdbx_description
1 polymer ?
#
loop_
_entity_poly.entity_id
_entity_poly.type
_entity_poly.pdbx_seq_one_letter_code
_entity_poly.pdbx_strand_id
1 'polypeptide(L)'
;MEVGTVVFCCVDRISTRESIWRSLQDRCDFWCDGRMLGETLRILTSSDPKSRQHYNGTLFKQSEAQSGQCTSRSTIYTANIAGGLMLHQFSRWVRSGNAEMDLTLNLLASEISLCI
;
A
#
# COMPACT_ATOMS: atom_id res chain seq x y z
N MET A 1 -21.30 -12.36 -5.92
CA MET A 1 -20.53 -11.37 -5.15
C MET A 1 -20.11 -10.31 -6.14
N GLU A 2 -20.66 -9.11 -6.01
CA GLU A 2 -20.28 -7.99 -6.86
C GLU A 2 -19.07 -7.32 -6.21
N VAL A 3 -17.95 -7.28 -6.94
CA VAL A 3 -16.75 -6.57 -6.49
C VAL A 3 -16.89 -5.15 -7.04
N GLY A 4 -17.07 -4.15 -6.19
CA GLY A 4 -17.10 -2.76 -6.65
C GLY A 4 -15.70 -2.24 -6.96
N THR A 5 -15.48 -0.93 -6.86
CA THR A 5 -14.23 -0.33 -7.36
C THR A 5 -13.02 -0.76 -6.52
N VAL A 6 -12.07 -1.44 -7.15
CA VAL A 6 -10.79 -1.90 -6.56
C VAL A 6 -9.66 -1.04 -7.09
N VAL A 7 -8.83 -0.49 -6.21
CA VAL A 7 -7.71 0.39 -6.58
C VAL A 7 -6.39 -0.16 -6.07
N PHE A 8 -5.43 -0.34 -6.98
CA PHE A 8 -4.03 -0.60 -6.68
C PHE A 8 -3.22 0.67 -6.97
N CYS A 9 -2.73 1.33 -5.92
CA CYS A 9 -1.96 2.56 -6.01
C CYS A 9 -0.46 2.24 -5.96
N CYS A 10 0.20 2.35 -7.11
CA CYS A 10 1.62 2.03 -7.30
C CYS A 10 2.43 3.21 -7.87
N VAL A 11 1.98 4.44 -7.64
CA VAL A 11 2.67 5.66 -8.13
C VAL A 11 3.98 5.87 -7.34
N ASP A 12 4.79 6.87 -7.63
CA ASP A 12 6.08 7.10 -6.95
C ASP A 12 6.06 8.32 -6.01
N ARG A 13 5.13 9.27 -6.23
CA ARG A 13 5.00 10.50 -5.44
C ARG A 13 3.90 10.41 -4.39
N ILE A 14 4.15 10.97 -3.19
CA ILE A 14 3.14 11.00 -2.12
C ILE A 14 2.01 11.98 -2.46
N SER A 15 2.30 13.09 -3.14
CA SER A 15 1.28 14.05 -3.60
C SER A 15 0.31 13.45 -4.62
N THR A 16 0.81 12.60 -5.53
CA THR A 16 -0.03 11.86 -6.48
C THR A 16 -0.92 10.85 -5.75
N ARG A 17 -0.38 10.13 -4.76
CA ARG A 17 -1.18 9.23 -3.91
C ARG A 17 -2.32 9.95 -3.23
N GLU A 18 -2.01 11.06 -2.55
CA GLU A 18 -2.99 11.87 -1.84
C GLU A 18 -4.10 12.38 -2.78
N SER A 19 -3.73 12.82 -3.99
CA SER A 19 -4.68 13.30 -4.99
C SER A 19 -5.64 12.19 -5.46
N ILE A 20 -5.11 10.98 -5.71
CA ILE A 20 -5.92 9.82 -6.09
C ILE A 20 -6.81 9.42 -4.91
N TRP A 21 -6.26 9.35 -3.70
CA TRP A 21 -6.99 8.98 -2.48
C TRP A 21 -8.18 9.92 -2.22
N ARG A 22 -7.95 11.25 -2.22
CA ARG A 22 -9.03 12.23 -2.04
C ARG A 22 -10.14 12.09 -3.07
N SER A 23 -9.80 11.65 -4.28
CA SER A 23 -10.76 11.46 -5.37
C SER A 23 -11.53 10.15 -5.25
N LEU A 24 -10.91 9.08 -4.76
CA LEU A 24 -11.47 7.72 -4.85
C LEU A 24 -11.87 7.11 -3.52
N GLN A 25 -11.43 7.65 -2.38
CA GLN A 25 -11.68 7.05 -1.06
C GLN A 25 -13.16 6.69 -0.86
N ASP A 26 -14.09 7.62 -1.10
CA ASP A 26 -15.52 7.35 -0.88
C ASP A 26 -16.19 6.52 -1.99
N ARG A 27 -15.42 6.09 -2.99
CA ARG A 27 -15.91 5.39 -4.19
C ARG A 27 -15.23 4.04 -4.44
N CYS A 28 -14.21 3.69 -3.67
CA CYS A 28 -13.54 2.40 -3.74
C CYS A 28 -13.93 1.50 -2.57
N ASP A 29 -14.24 0.24 -2.84
CA ASP A 29 -14.51 -0.76 -1.81
C ASP A 29 -13.21 -1.35 -1.25
N PHE A 30 -12.17 -1.35 -2.08
CA PHE A 30 -10.83 -1.81 -1.72
C PHE A 30 -9.78 -0.87 -2.30
N TRP A 31 -8.89 -0.41 -1.42
CA TRP A 31 -7.73 0.37 -1.75
C TRP A 31 -6.48 -0.35 -1.24
N CYS A 32 -5.47 -0.49 -2.10
CA CYS A 32 -4.17 -1.03 -1.71
C CYS A 32 -3.06 -0.16 -2.27
N ASP A 33 -2.21 0.38 -1.41
CA ASP A 33 -1.10 1.27 -1.73
C ASP A 33 0.23 0.59 -1.41
N GLY A 34 1.02 0.35 -2.47
CA GLY A 34 2.36 -0.18 -2.37
C GLY A 34 3.36 0.98 -2.28
N ARG A 35 4.15 1.00 -1.20
CA ARG A 35 5.24 1.95 -0.98
C ARG A 35 6.54 1.20 -0.81
N MET A 36 7.63 1.77 -1.30
CA MET A 36 8.96 1.20 -1.13
C MET A 36 10.02 2.26 -0.97
N LEU A 37 11.03 1.94 -0.18
CA LEU A 37 12.27 2.70 -0.06
C LEU A 37 13.42 1.70 0.00
N GLY A 38 14.17 1.59 -1.10
CA GLY A 38 15.16 0.52 -1.27
C GLY A 38 14.50 -0.86 -1.16
N GLU A 39 14.95 -1.66 -0.20
CA GLU A 39 14.48 -3.03 0.07
C GLU A 39 13.47 -3.14 1.23
N THR A 40 12.97 -2.00 1.71
CA THR A 40 11.86 -1.94 2.66
C THR A 40 10.58 -1.63 1.90
N LEU A 41 9.61 -2.54 1.99
CA LEU A 41 8.31 -2.46 1.35
C LEU A 41 7.24 -2.24 2.41
N ARG A 42 6.23 -1.43 2.09
CA ARG A 42 5.06 -1.23 2.94
C ARG A 42 3.80 -1.29 2.10
N ILE A 43 2.87 -2.16 2.49
CA ILE A 43 1.58 -2.35 1.85
C ILE A 43 0.51 -1.84 2.80
N LEU A 44 -0.21 -0.81 2.36
CA LEU A 44 -1.30 -0.22 3.12
C LEU A 44 -2.62 -0.58 2.46
N THR A 45 -3.52 -1.20 3.20
CA THR A 45 -4.83 -1.64 2.68
C THR A 45 -5.95 -0.93 3.40
N SER A 46 -6.97 -0.49 2.66
CA SER A 46 -8.14 0.18 3.21
C SER A 46 -9.42 -0.32 2.54
N SER A 47 -10.35 -0.83 3.36
CA SER A 47 -11.63 -1.41 2.93
C SER A 47 -12.78 -1.16 3.89
N ASP A 48 -12.52 -0.58 5.06
CA ASP A 48 -13.48 -0.33 6.13
C ASP A 48 -13.15 1.02 6.81
N PRO A 49 -14.06 1.58 7.64
CA PRO A 49 -13.83 2.88 8.27
C PRO A 49 -12.54 2.99 9.10
N LYS A 50 -12.14 1.94 9.84
CA LYS A 50 -10.93 1.94 10.67
C LYS A 50 -9.69 1.99 9.77
N SER A 51 -9.65 1.14 8.74
CA SER A 51 -8.52 1.09 7.81
C SER A 51 -8.40 2.34 6.94
N ARG A 52 -9.51 3.01 6.61
CA ARG A 52 -9.52 4.33 5.95
C ARG A 52 -8.92 5.42 6.82
N GLN A 53 -9.32 5.47 8.10
CA GLN A 53 -8.76 6.41 9.05
C GLN A 53 -7.25 6.21 9.21
N HIS A 54 -6.82 4.94 9.35
CA HIS A 54 -5.41 4.58 9.40
C HIS A 54 -4.66 5.04 8.15
N TYR A 55 -5.14 4.69 6.95
CA TYR A 55 -4.53 5.08 5.69
C TYR A 55 -4.36 6.60 5.59
N ASN A 56 -5.40 7.36 5.91
CA ASN A 56 -5.38 8.82 5.85
C ASN A 56 -4.30 9.42 6.77
N GLY A 57 -4.07 8.82 7.95
CA GLY A 57 -3.00 9.20 8.87
C GLY A 57 -1.58 8.89 8.37
N THR A 58 -1.43 8.08 7.31
CA THR A 58 -0.12 7.76 6.70
C THR A 58 0.30 8.71 5.60
N LEU A 59 -0.57 9.65 5.19
CA LEU A 59 -0.27 10.66 4.18
C LEU A 59 0.46 11.82 4.85
N PHE A 60 1.52 12.31 4.20
CA PHE A 60 2.38 13.38 4.71
C PHE A 60 2.81 14.29 3.56
N LYS A 61 3.36 15.48 3.87
CA LYS A 61 3.76 16.44 2.83
C LYS A 61 4.92 15.88 2.03
N GLN A 62 4.95 16.14 0.72
CA GLN A 62 6.05 15.70 -0.14
C GLN A 62 7.44 16.14 0.34
N SER A 63 7.54 17.26 1.08
CA SER A 63 8.76 17.76 1.71
C SER A 63 9.28 16.89 2.87
N GLU A 64 8.42 16.07 3.48
CA GLU A 64 8.77 15.15 4.58
C GLU A 64 9.15 13.76 4.05
N ALA A 65 9.05 13.54 2.73
CA ALA A 65 9.42 12.29 2.10
C ALA A 65 10.93 12.04 2.24
N GLN A 66 11.28 10.88 2.79
CA GLN A 66 12.66 10.44 2.84
C GLN A 66 13.20 10.22 1.43
N SER A 67 14.34 10.84 1.14
CA SER A 67 15.05 10.64 -0.11
C SER A 67 15.89 9.37 -0.01
N GLY A 68 15.62 8.40 -0.88
CA GLY A 68 16.47 7.24 -1.08
C GLY A 68 16.42 6.84 -2.55
N GLN A 69 17.58 6.55 -3.14
CA GLN A 69 17.64 6.08 -4.52
C GLN A 69 17.27 4.59 -4.55
N CYS A 70 16.16 4.26 -5.19
CA CYS A 70 15.95 2.90 -5.66
C CYS A 70 16.89 2.68 -6.84
N THR A 71 17.84 1.76 -6.74
CA THR A 71 18.63 1.36 -7.92
C THR A 71 17.71 0.62 -8.90
N SER A 72 18.00 0.68 -10.20
CA SER A 72 17.15 0.02 -11.22
C SER A 72 17.00 -1.49 -10.98
N ARG A 73 18.03 -2.15 -10.44
CA ARG A 73 17.99 -3.59 -10.08
C ARG A 73 17.14 -3.85 -8.84
N SER A 74 17.33 -3.06 -7.79
CA SER A 74 16.51 -3.16 -6.57
C SER A 74 15.04 -2.96 -6.89
N THR A 75 14.71 -2.03 -7.81
CA THR A 75 13.32 -1.71 -8.18
C THR A 75 12.55 -2.89 -8.79
N ILE A 76 13.20 -3.80 -9.54
CA ILE A 76 12.48 -4.84 -10.29
C ILE A 76 11.94 -5.96 -9.38
N TYR A 77 12.79 -6.60 -8.56
CA TYR A 77 12.30 -7.71 -7.74
C TYR A 77 11.47 -7.22 -6.56
N THR A 78 11.83 -6.10 -5.95
CA THR A 78 11.06 -5.53 -4.83
C THR A 78 9.67 -5.10 -5.26
N ALA A 79 9.50 -4.51 -6.45
CA ALA A 79 8.19 -4.17 -7.00
C ALA A 79 7.34 -5.42 -7.26
N ASN A 80 7.94 -6.50 -7.77
CA ASN A 80 7.24 -7.78 -7.94
C ASN A 80 6.80 -8.38 -6.60
N ILE A 81 7.65 -8.34 -5.58
CA ILE A 81 7.30 -8.80 -4.22
C ILE A 81 6.18 -7.94 -3.65
N ALA A 82 6.27 -6.61 -3.77
CA ALA A 82 5.22 -5.69 -3.33
C ALA A 82 3.89 -6.00 -4.05
N GLY A 83 3.90 -6.17 -5.37
CA GLY A 83 2.72 -6.54 -6.15
C GLY A 83 2.12 -7.88 -5.70
N GLY A 84 2.96 -8.88 -5.41
CA GLY A 84 2.52 -10.15 -4.83
C GLY A 84 1.84 -10.00 -3.48
N LEU A 85 2.41 -9.17 -2.59
CA LEU A 85 1.80 -8.86 -1.29
C LEU A 85 0.47 -8.10 -1.45
N MET A 86 0.38 -7.13 -2.37
CA MET A 86 -0.88 -6.42 -2.66
C MET A 86 -1.97 -7.38 -3.17
N LEU A 87 -1.61 -8.31 -4.06
CA LEU A 87 -2.53 -9.35 -4.55
C LEU A 87 -2.93 -10.33 -3.44
N HIS A 88 -2.03 -10.64 -2.50
CA HIS A 88 -2.34 -11.44 -1.33
C HIS A 88 -3.39 -10.75 -0.45
N GLN A 89 -3.23 -9.45 -0.18
CA GLN A 89 -4.20 -8.64 0.57
C GLN A 89 -5.58 -8.63 -0.11
N PHE A 90 -5.60 -8.38 -1.42
CA PHE A 90 -6.83 -8.43 -2.21
C PHE A 90 -7.49 -9.81 -2.15
N SER A 91 -6.71 -10.88 -2.29
CA SER A 91 -7.22 -12.25 -2.22
C SER A 91 -7.82 -12.58 -0.86
N ARG A 92 -7.27 -12.05 0.25
CA ARG A 92 -7.87 -12.21 1.58
C ARG A 92 -9.18 -11.44 1.69
N TRP A 93 -9.20 -10.19 1.23
CA TRP A 93 -10.39 -9.34 1.24
C TRP A 93 -11.55 -9.96 0.46
N VAL A 94 -11.30 -10.45 -0.76
CA VAL A 94 -12.33 -11.13 -1.59
C VAL A 94 -12.88 -12.39 -0.90
N ARG A 95 -12.07 -13.12 -0.12
CA ARG A 95 -12.52 -14.36 0.53
C ARG A 95 -13.27 -14.15 1.84
N SER A 96 -12.86 -13.18 2.65
CA SER A 96 -13.37 -13.05 4.03
C SER A 96 -13.58 -11.62 4.51
N GLY A 97 -13.41 -10.61 3.65
CA GLY A 97 -13.45 -9.20 4.01
C GLY A 97 -12.27 -8.73 4.86
N ASN A 98 -11.35 -9.63 5.21
CA ASN A 98 -10.21 -9.32 6.08
C ASN A 98 -8.97 -9.00 5.24
N ALA A 99 -8.32 -7.87 5.51
CA ALA A 99 -6.99 -7.55 5.02
C ALA A 99 -6.22 -6.79 6.09
N GLU A 100 -4.90 -7.04 6.19
CA GLU A 100 -4.02 -6.25 7.05
C GLU A 100 -3.99 -4.80 6.57
N MET A 101 -4.28 -3.86 7.47
CA MET A 101 -4.32 -2.44 7.11
C MET A 101 -2.93 -1.89 6.79
N ASP A 102 -1.90 -2.49 7.38
CA ASP A 102 -0.52 -2.02 7.28
C ASP A 102 0.47 -3.17 7.51
N LEU A 103 1.14 -3.55 6.44
CA LEU A 103 2.14 -4.62 6.41
C LEU A 103 3.45 -4.02 5.94
N THR A 104 4.53 -4.24 6.70
CA THR A 104 5.89 -3.86 6.30
C THR A 104 6.73 -5.11 6.11
N LEU A 105 7.51 -5.16 5.03
CA LEU A 105 8.49 -6.20 4.76
C LEU A 105 9.86 -5.54 4.58
N ASN A 106 10.79 -5.87 5.46
CA ASN A 106 12.20 -5.50 5.33
C ASN A 106 12.97 -6.70 4.77
N LEU A 107 13.36 -6.64 3.50
CA LEU A 107 14.06 -7.75 2.85
C LEU A 107 15.50 -7.89 3.35
N LEU A 108 16.14 -6.79 3.80
CA LEU A 108 17.49 -6.84 4.37
C LEU A 108 17.53 -7.61 5.69
N ALA A 109 16.50 -7.41 6.53
CA ALA A 109 16.33 -8.14 7.79
C ALA A 109 15.58 -9.47 7.62
N SER A 110 14.94 -9.70 6.47
CA SER A 110 13.97 -10.79 6.26
C SER A 110 12.84 -10.80 7.30
N GLU A 111 12.33 -9.62 7.63
CA GLU A 111 11.32 -9.41 8.68
C GLU A 111 10.02 -8.88 8.10
N ILE A 112 8.90 -9.46 8.55
CA ILE A 112 7.55 -8.98 8.27
C ILE A 112 6.91 -8.46 9.56
N SER A 113 6.27 -7.30 9.49
CA SER A 113 5.59 -6.66 10.61
C SER A 113 4.20 -6.20 10.21
N LEU A 114 3.24 -6.33 11.13
CA LEU A 114 1.86 -5.89 10.97
C LEU A 114 1.58 -4.79 12.00
N CYS A 115 1.07 -3.64 11.55
CA CYS A 115 0.57 -2.60 12.46
C CYS A 115 -0.95 -2.75 12.62
N ILE A 116 -1.41 -2.88 13.87
CA ILE A 116 -2.81 -3.20 14.28
C ILE A 116 -3.56 -1.94 14.71
#